data_AF-A0A4D4MKQ2-F1
#
_entry.id   AF-A0A4D4MKQ2-F1
#
_cell.length_a   1.000
_cell.length_b   1.000
_cell.length_c   1.000
_cell.angle_alpha   90.00
_cell.angle_beta   90.00
_cell.angle_gamma   90.00
#
_symmetry.space_group_name_H-M   'P 1'
#
loop_
_entity.id
_entity.type
_entity.pdbx_description
1 polymer ?
#
loop_
_entity_poly.entity_id
_entity_poly.type
_entity_poly.pdbx_seq_one_letter_code
_entity_poly.pdbx_strand_id
1 'polypeptide(L)'
;MSTYLLVHGAWHSGQCWERVVPLLVAAGHRVVAPSLTGHGDKAHLLSPEVGLDTHVDDVVGLITEEDLTEVVLVGHSYAGLVISSAANQVPDRIARLVYLDAMVPQDGESAADVLPVTQVLIDLAAKSDIAWRVPPLPRCRRPRACSGSPTRRTPLGCARCCRISRCAASSNRSDWTIRP
;
A
#
# COMPACT_ATOMS: atom_id res chain seq x y z
N MET A 1 3.86 -7.59 -25.01
CA MET A 1 4.36 -8.01 -23.68
C MET A 1 4.66 -6.74 -22.90
N SER A 2 4.22 -6.66 -21.65
CA SER A 2 4.40 -5.48 -20.79
C SER A 2 4.90 -5.93 -19.42
N THR A 3 5.57 -5.04 -18.70
CA THR A 3 6.04 -5.27 -17.33
C THR A 3 5.09 -4.57 -16.36
N TYR A 4 4.40 -5.33 -15.51
CA TYR A 4 3.54 -4.80 -14.45
C TYR A 4 4.33 -4.79 -13.14
N LEU A 5 4.38 -3.63 -12.49
CA LEU A 5 4.86 -3.50 -11.11
C LEU A 5 3.67 -3.20 -10.20
N LEU A 6 3.30 -4.16 -9.36
CA LEU A 6 2.12 -4.12 -8.51
C LEU A 6 2.52 -3.74 -7.07
N VAL A 7 2.15 -2.53 -6.66
CA VAL A 7 2.51 -1.94 -5.35
C VAL A 7 1.32 -2.03 -4.40
N HIS A 8 1.52 -2.69 -3.26
CA HIS A 8 0.46 -2.92 -2.27
C HIS A 8 0.21 -1.69 -1.40
N GLY A 9 -1.03 -1.57 -0.88
CA GLY A 9 -1.40 -0.50 0.05
C GLY A 9 -0.94 -0.73 1.49
N ALA A 10 -1.30 0.18 2.38
CA ALA A 10 -1.02 0.09 3.80
C ALA A 10 -1.58 -1.21 4.39
N TRP A 11 -0.86 -1.76 5.37
CA TRP A 11 -1.19 -3.04 6.02
C TRP A 11 -1.23 -4.26 5.11
N HIS A 12 -0.79 -4.18 3.86
CA HIS A 12 -0.68 -5.34 2.96
C HIS A 12 0.79 -5.73 2.76
N SER A 13 1.03 -6.72 1.91
CA SER A 13 2.35 -7.09 1.39
C SER A 13 2.20 -7.50 -0.08
N GLY A 14 3.30 -7.80 -0.78
CA GLY A 14 3.23 -8.27 -2.17
C GLY A 14 2.32 -9.49 -2.37
N GLN A 15 2.10 -10.29 -1.33
CA GLN A 15 1.20 -11.45 -1.33
C GLN A 15 -0.27 -11.09 -1.62
N CYS A 16 -0.70 -9.83 -1.43
CA CYS A 16 -2.07 -9.45 -1.78
C CYS A 16 -2.38 -9.65 -3.27
N TRP A 17 -1.35 -9.71 -4.12
CA TRP A 17 -1.46 -9.93 -5.55
C TRP A 17 -1.41 -11.41 -5.98
N GLU A 18 -1.36 -12.37 -5.04
CA GLU A 18 -1.21 -13.81 -5.35
C GLU A 18 -2.26 -14.35 -6.33
N ARG A 19 -3.44 -13.73 -6.38
CA ARG A 19 -4.54 -14.10 -7.29
C ARG A 19 -4.52 -13.36 -8.62
N VAL A 20 -3.83 -12.22 -8.70
CA VAL A 20 -3.75 -11.36 -9.89
C VAL A 20 -2.52 -11.71 -10.73
N VAL A 21 -1.38 -11.97 -10.08
CA VAL A 21 -0.11 -12.30 -10.74
C VAL A 21 -0.26 -13.44 -11.75
N PRO A 22 -0.88 -14.60 -11.41
CA PRO A 22 -1.02 -15.71 -12.36
C PRO A 22 -1.83 -15.35 -13.60
N LEU A 23 -2.83 -14.46 -13.48
CA LEU A 23 -3.70 -14.06 -14.58
C LEU A 23 -2.93 -13.17 -15.58
N LEU A 24 -2.15 -12.22 -15.09
CA LEU A 24 -1.32 -11.35 -15.92
C LEU A 24 -0.17 -12.12 -16.57
N VAL A 25 0.45 -13.06 -15.85
CA VAL A 25 1.47 -13.95 -16.41
C VAL A 25 0.88 -14.83 -17.51
N ALA A 26 -0.30 -15.42 -17.30
CA ALA A 26 -1.00 -16.22 -18.31
C ALA A 26 -1.36 -15.41 -19.56
N ALA A 27 -1.56 -14.09 -19.42
CA ALA A 27 -1.77 -13.17 -20.54
C ALA A 27 -0.45 -12.77 -21.27
N GLY A 28 0.70 -13.32 -20.88
CA GLY A 28 1.99 -13.06 -21.52
C GLY A 28 2.69 -11.79 -21.05
N HIS A 29 2.45 -11.37 -19.80
CA HIS A 29 3.11 -10.22 -19.18
C HIS A 29 4.18 -10.63 -18.16
N ARG A 30 5.21 -9.80 -17.99
CA ARG A 30 6.10 -9.87 -16.82
C ARG A 30 5.41 -9.18 -15.66
N VAL A 31 5.44 -9.76 -14.47
CA VAL A 31 4.77 -9.21 -13.29
C VAL A 31 5.72 -9.25 -12.11
N VAL A 32 5.87 -8.12 -11.44
CA VAL A 32 6.67 -7.95 -10.22
C VAL A 32 5.74 -7.40 -9.14
N ALA A 33 5.74 -8.01 -7.96
CA ALA A 33 4.84 -7.65 -6.86
C ALA A 33 5.60 -7.71 -5.53
N PRO A 34 6.48 -6.73 -5.25
CA PRO A 34 7.34 -6.75 -4.07
C PRO A 34 6.53 -6.45 -2.79
N SER A 35 7.06 -6.86 -1.64
CA SER A 35 6.70 -6.22 -0.38
C SER A 35 7.55 -4.97 -0.18
N LEU A 36 6.90 -3.90 0.26
CA LEU A 36 7.57 -2.67 0.68
C LEU A 36 8.26 -2.87 2.04
N THR A 37 9.26 -2.04 2.34
CA THR A 37 9.99 -2.05 3.61
C THR A 37 9.02 -1.96 4.78
N GLY A 38 9.29 -2.76 5.83
CA GLY A 38 8.39 -2.86 6.98
C GLY A 38 7.11 -3.67 6.75
N HIS A 39 6.95 -4.32 5.59
CA HIS A 39 5.77 -5.13 5.26
C HIS A 39 6.15 -6.54 4.79
N GLY A 40 5.26 -7.53 5.03
CA GLY A 40 5.44 -8.90 4.53
C GLY A 40 6.73 -9.57 5.00
N ASP A 41 7.50 -10.09 4.06
CA ASP A 41 8.85 -10.64 4.27
C ASP A 41 9.86 -9.60 4.76
N LYS A 42 9.63 -8.31 4.49
CA LYS A 42 10.40 -7.18 5.02
C LYS A 42 9.85 -6.62 6.34
N ALA A 43 8.90 -7.27 7.01
CA ALA A 43 8.28 -6.76 8.25
C ALA A 43 9.29 -6.52 9.39
N HIS A 44 10.40 -7.24 9.40
CA HIS A 44 11.48 -7.09 10.38
C HIS A 44 12.24 -5.75 10.25
N LEU A 45 12.12 -5.06 9.11
CA LEU A 45 12.72 -3.74 8.86
C LEU A 45 11.81 -2.59 9.33
N LEU A 46 10.63 -2.88 9.88
CA LEU A 46 9.69 -1.84 10.31
C LEU A 46 10.25 -1.06 11.51
N SER A 47 10.46 0.24 11.31
CA SER A 47 10.92 1.18 12.33
C SER A 47 10.17 2.52 12.22
N PRO A 48 10.32 3.45 13.18
CA PRO A 48 9.73 4.79 13.10
C PRO A 48 10.15 5.59 11.86
N GLU A 49 11.33 5.30 11.30
CA GLU A 49 11.92 6.00 10.16
C GLU A 49 11.35 5.54 8.82
N VAL A 50 10.58 4.44 8.79
CA VAL A 50 9.93 3.94 7.58
C VAL A 50 8.72 4.83 7.25
N GLY A 51 8.82 5.57 6.14
CA GLY A 51 7.80 6.51 5.66
C GLY A 51 7.55 6.40 4.15
N LEU A 52 6.90 7.42 3.58
CA LEU A 52 6.61 7.50 2.14
C LEU A 52 7.91 7.44 1.31
N ASP A 53 8.90 8.26 1.66
CA ASP A 53 10.18 8.33 0.94
C ASP A 53 10.87 6.94 0.87
N THR A 54 10.88 6.19 1.98
CA THR A 54 11.41 4.81 2.01
C THR A 54 10.70 3.88 1.02
N HIS A 55 9.37 3.97 0.94
CA HIS A 55 8.58 3.14 0.03
C HIS A 55 8.72 3.57 -1.43
N VAL A 56 8.97 4.86 -1.68
CA VAL A 56 9.30 5.36 -3.02
C VAL A 56 10.67 4.83 -3.44
N ASP A 57 11.66 4.88 -2.56
CA ASP A 57 13.00 4.33 -2.80
C ASP A 57 12.96 2.82 -3.07
N ASP A 58 12.12 2.05 -2.36
CA ASP A 58 11.90 0.63 -2.66
C ASP A 58 11.46 0.40 -4.12
N VAL A 59 10.53 1.23 -4.62
CA VAL A 59 9.97 1.10 -5.98
C VAL A 59 10.96 1.59 -7.03
N VAL A 60 11.59 2.74 -6.80
CA VAL A 60 12.59 3.32 -7.72
C VAL A 60 13.84 2.44 -7.78
N GLY A 61 14.34 1.98 -6.64
CA GLY A 61 15.45 1.05 -6.54
C GLY A 61 15.18 -0.22 -7.33
N LEU A 62 14.02 -0.84 -7.13
CA LEU A 62 13.63 -2.03 -7.89
C LEU A 62 13.57 -1.79 -9.42
N ILE A 63 12.98 -0.66 -9.86
CA ILE A 63 12.92 -0.31 -11.28
C ILE A 63 14.32 -0.15 -11.87
N THR A 64 15.22 0.52 -11.15
CA THR A 64 16.57 0.84 -11.64
C THR A 64 17.52 -0.35 -11.57
N GLU A 65 17.52 -1.11 -10.47
CA GLU A 65 18.38 -2.28 -10.25
C GLU A 65 18.04 -3.43 -11.20
N GLU A 66 16.77 -3.64 -11.52
CA GLU A 66 16.33 -4.65 -12.49
C GLU A 66 16.24 -4.12 -13.94
N ASP A 67 16.68 -2.88 -14.19
CA ASP A 67 16.60 -2.16 -15.48
C ASP A 67 15.21 -2.30 -16.15
N LEU A 68 14.16 -2.11 -15.35
CA LEU A 68 12.78 -2.18 -15.82
C LEU A 68 12.47 -0.94 -16.66
N THR A 69 11.92 -1.17 -17.86
CA THR A 69 11.48 -0.13 -18.80
C THR A 69 10.05 -0.42 -19.25
N GLU A 70 9.37 0.61 -19.77
CA GLU A 70 7.97 0.55 -20.20
C GLU A 70 7.04 -0.04 -19.11
N VAL A 71 7.28 0.36 -17.86
CA VAL A 71 6.60 -0.21 -16.68
C VAL A 71 5.16 0.29 -16.61
N VAL A 72 4.23 -0.64 -16.46
CA VAL A 72 2.86 -0.36 -16.01
C VAL A 72 2.87 -0.41 -14.48
N LEU A 73 2.95 0.77 -13.87
CA LEU A 73 3.05 0.93 -12.42
C LEU A 73 1.65 1.01 -11.81
N VAL A 74 1.28 0.00 -11.02
CA VAL A 74 -0.06 -0.15 -10.43
C VAL A 74 0.03 0.01 -8.92
N GLY A 75 -0.68 0.97 -8.35
CA GLY A 75 -0.74 1.19 -6.90
C GLY A 75 -2.15 0.99 -6.36
N HIS A 76 -2.27 0.24 -5.28
CA HIS A 76 -3.53 0.07 -4.54
C HIS A 76 -3.58 0.90 -3.25
N SER A 77 -4.70 1.57 -2.97
CA SER A 77 -4.93 2.34 -1.74
C SER A 77 -3.80 3.37 -1.47
N TYR A 78 -3.14 3.31 -0.31
CA TYR A 78 -1.98 4.12 0.05
C TYR A 78 -0.89 4.19 -1.02
N ALA A 79 -0.67 3.10 -1.78
CA ALA A 79 0.37 3.06 -2.80
C ALA A 79 0.17 4.08 -3.92
N GLY A 80 -1.01 4.70 -4.04
CA GLY A 80 -1.23 5.85 -4.91
C GLY A 80 -0.24 7.00 -4.65
N LEU A 81 0.11 7.27 -3.39
CA LEU A 81 1.17 8.24 -3.05
C LEU A 81 2.55 7.75 -3.54
N VAL A 82 2.85 6.48 -3.28
CA VAL A 82 4.13 5.84 -3.62
C VAL A 82 4.37 5.87 -5.14
N ILE A 83 3.39 5.43 -5.94
CA ILE A 83 3.55 5.36 -7.39
C ILE A 83 3.64 6.74 -8.04
N SER A 84 2.95 7.74 -7.46
CA SER A 84 2.98 9.12 -7.97
C SER A 84 4.38 9.70 -7.79
N SER A 85 4.94 9.62 -6.58
CA SER A 85 6.30 10.07 -6.31
C SER A 85 7.36 9.27 -7.07
N ALA A 86 7.21 7.95 -7.19
CA ALA A 86 8.15 7.12 -7.94
C ALA A 86 8.16 7.48 -9.44
N ALA A 87 7.00 7.75 -10.03
CA ALA A 87 6.92 8.15 -11.43
C ALA A 87 7.57 9.52 -11.70
N ASN A 88 7.57 10.44 -10.74
CA ASN A 88 8.29 11.70 -10.86
C ASN A 88 9.82 11.50 -10.87
N GLN A 89 10.34 10.48 -10.16
CA GLN A 89 11.78 10.21 -10.09
C GLN A 89 12.33 9.43 -11.29
N VAL A 90 11.52 8.55 -11.89
CA VAL A 90 11.92 7.72 -13.04
C VAL A 90 10.93 7.79 -14.21
N PRO A 91 10.53 9.00 -14.69
CA PRO A 91 9.45 9.16 -15.66
C PRO A 91 9.72 8.42 -16.97
N ASP A 92 10.98 8.40 -17.42
CA ASP A 92 11.40 7.73 -18.66
C ASP A 92 11.29 6.19 -18.61
N ARG A 93 11.02 5.61 -17.43
CA ARG A 93 10.84 4.16 -17.24
C ARG A 93 9.37 3.76 -17.18
N ILE A 94 8.44 4.72 -17.01
CA ILE A 94 7.02 4.45 -16.76
C ILE A 94 6.22 4.63 -18.05
N ALA A 95 5.61 3.54 -18.53
CA ALA A 95 4.68 3.60 -19.66
C ALA A 95 3.28 4.06 -19.22
N ARG A 96 2.82 3.61 -18.05
CA ARG A 96 1.48 3.90 -17.52
C ARG A 96 1.46 3.89 -15.99
N LEU A 97 0.67 4.80 -15.42
CA LEU A 97 0.27 4.82 -14.02
C LEU A 97 -1.17 4.31 -13.88
N VAL A 98 -1.41 3.39 -12.95
CA VAL A 98 -2.74 2.83 -12.66
C VAL A 98 -3.03 2.93 -11.17
N TYR A 99 -4.09 3.67 -10.84
CA TYR A 99 -4.60 3.84 -9.48
C TYR A 99 -5.76 2.88 -9.26
N LEU A 100 -5.56 1.84 -8.42
CA LEU A 100 -6.59 0.85 -8.09
C LEU A 100 -7.14 1.12 -6.68
N ASP A 101 -8.33 1.70 -6.58
CA ASP A 101 -8.91 2.14 -5.29
C ASP A 101 -7.88 2.87 -4.42
N ALA A 102 -7.12 3.76 -5.06
CA ALA A 102 -5.92 4.37 -4.52
C ALA A 102 -6.08 5.87 -4.25
N MET A 103 -5.18 6.39 -3.41
CA MET A 103 -5.02 7.83 -3.21
C MET A 103 -4.51 8.47 -4.51
N VAL A 104 -5.10 9.59 -4.91
CA VAL A 104 -4.67 10.37 -6.08
C VAL A 104 -4.29 11.77 -5.62
N PRO A 105 -3.06 11.95 -5.11
CA PRO A 105 -2.57 13.21 -4.55
C PRO A 105 -2.26 14.25 -5.63
N GLN A 106 -2.42 15.52 -5.28
CA GLN A 106 -1.81 16.65 -5.98
C GLN A 106 -0.41 16.94 -5.40
N ASP A 107 0.38 17.74 -6.13
CA ASP A 107 1.69 18.18 -5.67
C ASP A 107 1.61 18.88 -4.29
N GLY A 108 2.45 18.42 -3.37
CA GLY A 108 2.51 18.93 -2.00
C GLY A 108 1.42 18.40 -1.06
N GLU A 109 0.47 17.59 -1.54
CA GLU A 109 -0.51 16.94 -0.66
C GLU A 109 0.09 15.77 0.12
N SER A 110 -0.39 15.62 1.34
CA SER A 110 -0.13 14.45 2.19
C SER A 110 -1.26 13.44 2.14
N ALA A 111 -0.99 12.23 2.65
CA ALA A 111 -2.02 11.21 2.86
C ALA A 111 -3.23 11.72 3.68
N ALA A 112 -3.01 12.69 4.57
CA ALA A 112 -4.06 13.33 5.38
C ALA A 112 -4.88 14.38 4.60
N ASP A 113 -4.30 15.01 3.58
CA ASP A 113 -5.05 15.92 2.69
C ASP A 113 -5.97 15.10 1.78
N VAL A 114 -5.42 14.04 1.17
CA VAL A 114 -6.16 13.18 0.24
C VAL A 114 -7.25 12.37 0.93
N LEU A 115 -6.94 11.83 2.12
CA LEU A 115 -7.88 11.03 2.90
C LEU A 115 -7.86 11.49 4.36
N PRO A 116 -8.81 12.35 4.79
CA PRO A 116 -8.80 12.95 6.13
C PRO A 116 -8.79 11.95 7.30
N VAL A 117 -9.28 10.72 7.09
CA VAL A 117 -9.20 9.66 8.12
C VAL A 117 -7.75 9.32 8.48
N THR A 118 -6.79 9.57 7.60
CA THR A 118 -5.36 9.36 7.87
C THR A 118 -4.88 10.24 9.02
N GLN A 119 -5.39 11.47 9.16
CA GLN A 119 -5.04 12.31 10.31
C GLN A 119 -5.49 11.69 11.63
N VAL A 120 -6.66 11.05 11.65
CA VAL A 120 -7.14 10.32 12.83
C VAL A 120 -6.21 9.17 13.19
N LEU A 121 -5.70 8.44 12.19
CA LEU A 121 -4.75 7.36 12.41
C LEU A 121 -3.40 7.86 12.93
N ILE A 122 -2.91 8.98 12.39
CA ILE A 122 -1.70 9.67 12.87
C ILE A 122 -1.86 10.07 14.33
N ASP A 123 -2.97 10.73 14.67
CA ASP A 123 -3.26 11.16 16.05
C ASP A 123 -3.38 9.97 17.02
N LEU A 124 -3.95 8.85 16.55
CA LEU A 124 -4.02 7.61 17.33
C LEU A 124 -2.64 6.98 17.53
N ALA A 125 -1.77 7.01 16.52
CA ALA A 125 -0.41 6.51 16.61
C ALA A 125 0.41 7.33 17.61
N ALA A 126 0.30 8.66 17.55
CA ALA A 126 0.98 9.58 18.47
C ALA A 126 0.58 9.37 19.95
N LYS A 127 -0.65 8.89 20.20
CA LYS A 127 -1.20 8.64 21.54
C LYS A 127 -1.05 7.19 22.00
N SER A 128 -0.46 6.32 21.20
CA SER A 128 -0.35 4.89 21.54
C SER A 128 0.87 4.61 22.42
N ASP A 129 0.88 3.43 23.05
CA ASP A 129 1.98 2.97 23.90
C ASP A 129 3.33 2.93 23.16
N ILE A 130 3.29 2.85 21.82
CA ILE A 130 4.44 2.93 20.94
C ILE A 130 4.14 4.05 19.95
N ALA A 131 4.57 5.28 20.26
CA ALA A 131 4.14 6.58 19.69
C ALA A 131 4.19 6.77 18.14
N TRP A 132 4.50 5.72 17.38
CA TRP A 132 4.53 5.67 15.92
C TRP A 132 3.73 4.50 15.34
N ARG A 133 3.08 3.70 16.19
CA ARG A 133 2.25 2.55 15.80
C ARG A 133 0.79 2.86 15.99
N VAL A 134 0.00 2.67 14.94
CA VAL A 134 -1.46 2.71 15.04
C VAL A 134 -1.94 1.52 15.90
N PRO A 135 -2.65 1.75 17.02
CA PRO A 135 -3.19 0.68 17.82
C PRO A 135 -4.26 -0.08 17.03
N PRO A 136 -4.48 -1.39 17.31
CA PRO A 136 -5.54 -2.13 16.65
C PRO A 136 -6.87 -1.42 16.88
N LEU A 137 -7.55 -1.06 15.79
CA LEU A 137 -8.84 -0.39 15.87
C LEU A 137 -9.80 -1.27 16.69
N PRO A 138 -10.63 -0.66 17.57
CA PRO A 138 -11.65 -1.40 18.30
C PRO A 138 -12.46 -2.19 17.28
N ARG A 139 -12.71 -3.48 17.55
CA ARG A 139 -13.50 -4.32 16.64
C ARG A 139 -14.77 -3.56 16.29
N CYS A 140 -14.96 -3.25 15.01
CA CYS A 140 -16.25 -2.78 14.52
C CYS A 140 -17.28 -3.80 14.99
N ARG A 141 -18.16 -3.40 15.93
CA ARG A 141 -19.33 -4.20 16.26
C ARG A 141 -20.04 -4.41 14.93
N ARG A 142 -20.19 -5.67 14.50
CA ARG A 142 -20.88 -6.02 13.25
C ARG A 142 -22.13 -5.13 13.12
N PRO A 143 -22.30 -4.38 12.03
CA PRO A 143 -23.58 -3.73 11.78
C PRO A 143 -24.65 -4.81 11.84
N ARG A 144 -25.72 -4.60 12.62
CA ARG A 144 -26.86 -5.53 12.70
C ARG A 144 -27.48 -5.80 11.32
N ALA A 145 -27.18 -4.97 10.32
CA ALA A 145 -27.63 -5.08 8.93
C ALA A 145 -27.03 -6.25 8.13
N CYS A 146 -25.96 -6.92 8.57
CA CYS A 146 -25.46 -8.15 7.93
C CYS A 146 -26.18 -9.43 8.41
N SER A 147 -27.39 -9.32 8.98
CA SER A 147 -28.21 -10.45 9.44
C SER A 147 -29.23 -10.94 8.40
N GLY A 148 -29.08 -10.55 7.13
CA GLY A 148 -29.97 -10.94 6.03
C GLY A 148 -29.43 -12.07 5.14
N SER A 149 -30.13 -13.21 5.18
CA SER A 149 -30.12 -14.38 4.27
C SER A 149 -29.12 -15.54 4.54
N PRO A 150 -29.62 -16.78 4.68
CA PRO A 150 -28.81 -17.97 4.97
C PRO A 150 -28.50 -18.75 3.69
N THR A 151 -27.69 -18.23 2.76
CA THR A 151 -27.20 -19.07 1.65
C THR A 151 -25.76 -18.73 1.27
N ARG A 152 -24.91 -19.78 1.31
CA ARG A 152 -23.47 -19.85 1.00
C ARG A 152 -22.53 -19.30 2.08
N ARG A 153 -22.32 -20.16 3.09
CA ARG A 153 -21.13 -20.14 3.93
C ARG A 153 -19.90 -20.54 3.09
N THR A 154 -18.99 -19.60 2.87
CA THR A 154 -17.54 -19.89 2.82
C THR A 154 -16.88 -19.08 3.94
N PRO A 155 -16.32 -19.72 4.97
CA PRO A 155 -15.88 -19.01 6.19
C PRO A 155 -14.52 -18.29 6.05
N LEU A 156 -14.00 -18.06 4.84
CA LEU A 156 -12.58 -17.75 4.64
C LEU A 156 -12.25 -16.29 4.27
N GLY A 157 -13.22 -15.45 3.90
CA GLY A 157 -12.93 -14.11 3.39
C GLY A 157 -12.64 -13.04 4.46
N CYS A 158 -13.42 -13.01 5.53
CA CYS A 158 -13.38 -11.88 6.49
C CYS A 158 -12.38 -12.10 7.64
N ALA A 159 -12.12 -13.35 8.02
CA ALA A 159 -11.24 -13.68 9.14
C ALA A 159 -9.74 -13.50 8.82
N ARG A 160 -9.33 -13.62 7.54
CA ARG A 160 -7.94 -13.35 7.12
C ARG A 160 -7.63 -11.86 7.08
N CYS A 161 -8.60 -11.02 6.72
CA CYS A 161 -8.45 -9.56 6.74
C CYS A 161 -8.24 -9.04 8.18
N CYS A 162 -8.88 -9.65 9.17
CA CYS A 162 -8.70 -9.31 10.60
C CYS A 162 -7.40 -9.82 11.25
N ARG A 163 -6.57 -10.64 10.59
CA ARG A 163 -5.24 -11.03 11.09
C ARG A 163 -4.13 -10.09 10.66
N ILE A 164 -4.47 -9.07 9.88
CA ILE A 164 -3.59 -8.00 9.48
C ILE A 164 -3.55 -7.02 10.65
N SER A 165 -2.67 -7.25 11.61
CA SER A 165 -2.52 -6.32 12.74
C SER A 165 -1.07 -6.31 13.19
N ARG A 166 -0.40 -5.21 12.81
CA ARG A 166 0.82 -4.57 13.36
C ARG A 166 1.79 -4.14 12.25
N CYS A 167 1.35 -3.31 11.31
CA CYS A 167 2.28 -2.60 10.40
C CYS A 167 1.66 -1.25 9.98
N ALA A 168 1.72 -0.23 10.84
CA ALA A 168 1.57 1.16 10.39
C ALA A 168 2.49 2.05 11.24
N ALA A 169 3.67 2.31 10.68
CA ALA A 169 4.12 3.57 10.08
C ALA A 169 3.79 4.92 10.75
N SER A 170 4.79 5.82 10.65
CA SER A 170 5.04 7.07 11.36
C SER A 170 3.84 7.91 11.81
N SER A 171 3.98 8.51 12.99
CA SER A 171 3.06 9.52 13.56
C SER A 171 3.36 10.95 13.09
N ASN A 172 4.32 11.15 12.18
CA ASN A 172 4.62 12.46 11.62
C ASN A 172 3.98 12.62 10.24
N ARG A 173 3.22 13.71 10.07
CA ARG A 173 2.50 14.02 8.83
C ARG A 173 3.44 14.25 7.63
N SER A 174 4.60 14.85 7.85
CA SER A 174 5.55 15.14 6.76
C SER A 174 6.08 13.87 6.09
N ASP A 175 6.10 12.75 6.82
CA ASP A 175 6.56 11.47 6.31
C ASP A 175 5.57 10.87 5.30
N TRP A 176 4.43 11.52 5.10
CA TRP A 176 3.34 11.14 4.22
C TRP A 176 3.03 12.18 3.14
N THR A 177 3.89 13.18 2.97
CA THR A 177 3.72 14.27 2.01
C THR A 177 4.45 13.98 0.70
N ILE A 178 3.78 14.16 -0.43
CA ILE A 178 4.45 14.10 -1.73
C ILE A 178 5.41 15.27 -1.88
N ARG A 179 6.62 14.94 -2.34
CA ARG A 179 7.62 15.91 -2.76
C ARG A 179 7.63 15.98 -4.29
N PRO A 180 7.83 17.18 -4.86
CA PRO A 180 7.97 17.34 -6.31
C PRO A 180 9.17 16.56 -6.85
#